data_AF-A0A4Y2PTN3-F1
#
_entry.id   AF-A0A4Y2PTN3-F1
#
_cell.length_a   1.000
_cell.length_b   1.000
_cell.length_c   1.000
_cell.angle_alpha   90.00
_cell.angle_beta   90.00
_cell.angle_gamma   90.00
#
_symmetry.space_group_name_H-M   'P 1'
#
loop_
_entity.id
_entity.type
_entity.pdbx_description
1 polymer ?
#
loop_
_entity_poly.entity_id
_entity_poly.type
_entity_poly.pdbx_seq_one_letter_code
_entity_poly.pdbx_strand_id
1 'polypeptide(L)'
;MPYWNLAARRIIKAMEIDPGGNCLRRFIIPAVDFRDTDYVGLIDWQPCNVTPPTVLRQISSHELLKMIQDDVPMDGRDLIKFPSHTQAVERIVKLVTETS
;
A
#
# COMPACT_ATOMS: atom_id res chain seq x y z
N MET A 1 -1.73 17.68 1.63
CA MET A 1 -2.71 16.57 1.59
C MET A 1 -2.14 15.40 2.36
N PRO A 2 -2.91 14.77 3.26
CA PRO A 2 -2.39 13.65 4.04
C PRO A 2 -2.09 12.45 3.15
N TYR A 3 -0.96 11.79 3.39
CA TYR A 3 -0.38 10.72 2.56
C TYR A 3 -1.34 9.55 2.26
N TRP A 4 -2.33 9.31 3.12
CA TRP A 4 -3.31 8.23 2.97
C TRP A 4 -4.31 8.47 1.83
N ASN A 5 -4.57 9.72 1.43
CA ASN A 5 -5.55 10.05 0.38
C ASN A 5 -5.07 9.53 -0.99
N LEU A 6 -3.79 9.73 -1.31
CA LEU A 6 -3.17 9.21 -2.53
C LEU A 6 -3.18 7.68 -2.57
N ALA A 7 -2.84 7.04 -1.45
CA ALA A 7 -2.86 5.59 -1.33
C ALA A 7 -4.30 5.04 -1.51
N ALA A 8 -5.29 5.64 -0.86
CA ALA A 8 -6.68 5.23 -0.94
C ALA A 8 -7.25 5.33 -2.37
N ARG A 9 -6.96 6.43 -3.10
CA ARG A 9 -7.35 6.58 -4.52
C ARG A 9 -6.77 5.47 -5.40
N ARG A 10 -5.52 5.08 -5.18
CA ARG A 10 -4.88 4.00 -5.94
C ARG A 10 -5.49 2.64 -5.64
N ILE A 11 -5.86 2.39 -4.39
CA ILE A 11 -6.53 1.16 -3.97
C ILE A 11 -7.94 1.07 -4.58
N ILE A 12 -8.67 2.17 -4.66
CA ILE A 12 -9.97 2.22 -5.36
C ILE A 12 -9.81 1.83 -6.84
N LYS A 13 -8.86 2.46 -7.54
CA LYS A 13 -8.55 2.13 -8.93
C LYS A 13 -8.15 0.66 -9.12
N ALA A 14 -7.42 0.11 -8.14
CA ALA A 14 -7.03 -1.30 -8.13
C ALA A 14 -8.24 -2.25 -7.98
N MET A 15 -9.21 -1.89 -7.14
CA MET A 15 -10.44 -2.67 -6.94
C MET A 15 -11.37 -2.61 -8.15
N GLU A 16 -11.35 -1.52 -8.92
CA GLU A 16 -12.08 -1.45 -10.20
C GLU A 16 -11.53 -2.43 -11.24
N ILE A 17 -10.22 -2.67 -11.23
CA ILE A 17 -9.56 -3.62 -12.14
C ILE A 17 -9.85 -5.06 -11.73
N ASP A 18 -9.93 -5.35 -10.43
CA ASP A 18 -10.25 -6.67 -9.89
C ASP A 18 -11.17 -6.59 -8.66
N PRO A 19 -12.50 -6.55 -8.88
CA PRO A 19 -13.49 -6.42 -7.80
C PRO A 19 -13.52 -7.63 -6.86
N GLY A 20 -13.06 -8.80 -7.33
CA GLY A 20 -13.10 -10.04 -6.57
C GLY A 20 -11.85 -10.31 -5.74
N GLY A 21 -10.76 -9.58 -5.97
CA GLY A 21 -9.46 -9.87 -5.37
C GLY A 21 -8.91 -11.25 -5.78
N ASN A 22 -9.38 -11.78 -6.91
CA ASN A 22 -9.03 -13.11 -7.42
C ASN A 22 -7.86 -13.06 -8.41
N CYS A 23 -7.50 -11.86 -8.88
CA CYS A 23 -6.40 -11.67 -9.81
C CYS A 23 -5.07 -11.84 -9.07
N LEU A 24 -4.16 -12.60 -9.68
CA LEU A 24 -2.84 -12.82 -9.11
C LEU A 24 -2.13 -11.48 -8.93
N ARG A 25 -1.65 -11.22 -7.72
CA ARG A 25 -0.87 -10.03 -7.40
C ARG A 25 0.46 -10.08 -8.14
N ARG A 26 0.52 -9.40 -9.29
CA ARG A 26 1.76 -9.25 -10.04
C ARG A 26 2.59 -8.15 -9.40
N PHE A 27 3.70 -8.53 -8.78
CA PHE A 27 4.68 -7.56 -8.31
C PHE A 27 5.42 -6.97 -9.51
N ILE A 28 5.20 -5.67 -9.76
CA ILE A 28 5.94 -4.90 -10.77
C ILE A 28 6.88 -4.00 -10.01
N ILE A 29 8.18 -4.08 -10.31
CA ILE A 29 9.18 -3.17 -9.76
C ILE A 29 8.91 -1.78 -10.38
N PRO A 30 8.57 -0.76 -9.58
CA PRO A 30 8.40 0.59 -10.09
C PRO A 30 9.71 1.13 -10.65
N ALA A 31 9.62 2.01 -11.64
CA ALA A 31 10.75 2.87 -11.96
C ALA A 31 11.01 3.81 -10.77
N VAL A 32 12.28 4.11 -10.51
CA VAL A 32 12.70 4.99 -9.41
C VAL A 32 13.19 6.31 -10.01
N ASP A 33 12.61 7.43 -9.57
CA ASP A 33 13.08 8.77 -9.93
C ASP A 33 14.01 9.32 -8.84
N PHE A 34 15.32 9.23 -9.08
CA PHE A 34 16.35 9.74 -8.17
C PHE A 34 16.40 11.28 -8.07
N ARG A 35 15.65 11.99 -8.91
CA ARG A 35 15.60 13.45 -8.89
C ARG A 35 14.57 13.98 -7.90
N ASP A 36 13.65 13.12 -7.46
CA ASP A 36 12.65 13.52 -6.51
C ASP A 36 13.23 13.59 -5.09
N THR A 37 12.84 14.62 -4.35
CA THR A 37 13.27 14.83 -2.97
C THR A 37 12.27 14.24 -1.97
N ASP A 38 11.04 13.96 -2.42
CA ASP A 38 10.02 13.32 -1.60
C ASP A 38 10.01 11.81 -1.82
N TYR A 39 9.90 11.06 -0.72
CA TYR A 39 9.88 9.60 -0.74
C TYR A 39 8.72 9.04 -1.58
N VAL A 40 7.59 9.77 -1.63
CA VAL A 40 6.45 9.38 -2.48
C VAL A 40 6.77 9.57 -3.95
N GLY A 41 7.54 10.60 -4.30
CA GLY A 41 7.92 10.90 -5.68
C GLY A 41 9.07 10.05 -6.22
N LEU A 42 9.88 9.46 -5.33
CA LEU A 42 10.95 8.53 -5.72
C LEU A 42 10.45 7.34 -6.53
N ILE A 43 9.18 6.96 -6.40
CA ILE A 43 8.59 5.81 -7.10
C ILE A 43 7.70 6.34 -8.21
N ASP A 44 7.94 5.94 -9.46
CA ASP A 44 6.98 6.16 -10.54
C ASP A 44 5.80 5.20 -10.35
N TRP A 45 4.73 5.74 -9.80
CA TRP A 45 3.53 5.00 -9.49
C TRP A 45 2.56 4.86 -10.68
N GLN A 46 2.78 5.56 -11.80
CA GLN A 46 1.92 5.41 -12.98
C GLN A 46 1.92 3.99 -13.58
N PRO A 47 3.08 3.36 -13.84
CA PRO A 47 3.14 2.02 -14.42
C PRO A 47 2.81 0.91 -13.42
N CYS A 48 2.75 1.21 -12.12
CA CYS A 48 2.44 0.23 -11.09
C CYS A 48 0.92 -0.01 -11.00
N ASN A 49 0.47 -1.13 -11.57
CA ASN A 49 -0.83 -1.68 -11.21
C ASN A 49 -0.78 -2.11 -9.74
N VAL A 50 -1.36 -1.28 -8.87
CA VAL A 50 -1.59 -1.64 -7.48
C VAL A 50 -2.64 -2.76 -7.48
N THR A 51 -2.38 -3.85 -6.76
CA THR A 51 -3.40 -4.85 -6.43
C THR A 51 -4.00 -4.47 -5.08
N PRO A 52 -5.32 -4.56 -4.88
CA PRO A 52 -5.92 -4.27 -3.59
C PRO A 52 -5.27 -5.15 -2.51
N PRO A 53 -4.81 -4.58 -1.38
CA PRO A 53 -4.38 -5.38 -0.24
C PRO A 53 -5.48 -6.32 0.21
N THR A 54 -5.17 -7.59 0.48
CA THR A 54 -6.15 -8.59 0.95
C THR A 54 -6.90 -8.15 2.20
N VAL A 55 -6.25 -7.37 3.06
CA VAL A 55 -6.86 -6.80 4.27
C VAL A 55 -7.99 -5.81 3.98
N LEU A 56 -8.02 -5.24 2.77
CA LEU A 56 -9.08 -4.35 2.31
C LEU A 56 -10.21 -5.08 1.58
N ARG A 57 -10.16 -6.42 1.48
CA ARG A 57 -11.23 -7.23 0.87
C ARG A 57 -12.59 -7.05 1.57
N GLN A 58 -12.58 -6.68 2.85
CA GLN A 58 -13.79 -6.48 3.65
C GLN A 58 -14.38 -5.06 3.51
N ILE A 59 -13.69 -4.14 2.82
CA ILE A 59 -14.13 -2.76 2.64
C ILE A 59 -14.47 -2.54 1.18
N SER A 60 -15.61 -1.91 0.93
CA SER A 60 -16.00 -1.55 -0.42
C SER A 60 -15.25 -0.33 -0.96
N SER A 61 -15.10 -0.23 -2.29
CA SER A 61 -14.60 0.98 -2.97
C SER A 61 -15.42 2.23 -2.61
N HIS A 62 -16.73 2.07 -2.43
CA HIS A 62 -17.65 3.14 -2.06
C HIS A 62 -17.38 3.68 -0.64
N GLU A 63 -17.12 2.80 0.33
CA GLU A 63 -16.73 3.22 1.68
C GLU A 63 -15.39 3.96 1.67
N LEU A 64 -14.40 3.47 0.92
CA LEU A 64 -13.12 4.14 0.76
C LEU A 64 -13.25 5.52 0.10
N LEU A 65 -14.09 5.64 -0.94
CA LEU A 65 -14.40 6.92 -1.58
C LEU A 65 -15.06 7.90 -0.62
N LYS A 66 -15.97 7.42 0.22
CA LYS A 66 -16.65 8.24 1.22
C LYS A 66 -15.67 8.75 2.28
N MET A 67 -14.75 7.89 2.74
CA MET A 67 -13.69 8.30 3.69
C MET A 67 -12.80 9.41 3.12
N ILE A 68 -12.40 9.30 1.85
CA ILE A 68 -11.61 10.34 1.15
C ILE A 68 -12.38 11.67 1.09
N GLN A 69 -13.69 11.63 0.86
CA GLN A 69 -14.54 12.82 0.77
C GLN A 69 -14.77 13.48 2.12
N ASP A 70 -14.96 12.66 3.16
CA ASP A 70 -15.20 13.12 4.53
C ASP A 70 -13.88 13.49 5.26
N ASP A 71 -12.72 13.37 4.59
CA ASP A 71 -11.35 13.52 5.14
C ASP A 71 -11.11 12.71 6.42
N VAL A 72 -11.78 11.55 6.53
CA VAL A 72 -11.68 10.66 7.70
C VAL A 72 -10.51 9.69 7.46
N PRO A 73 -9.43 9.78 8.26
CA PRO A 73 -8.29 8.90 8.13
C PRO A 73 -8.66 7.43 8.43
N MET A 74 -7.93 6.53 7.79
CA MET A 74 -8.17 5.08 7.84
C MET A 74 -7.66 4.41 9.12
N ASP A 75 -6.95 5.17 9.95
CA ASP A 75 -6.34 4.77 11.22
C ASP A 75 -7.36 4.47 12.34
N GLY A 76 -8.59 4.98 12.22
CA GLY A 76 -9.66 4.77 13.19
C GLY A 76 -10.43 3.45 13.07
N ARG A 77 -10.23 2.67 11.99
CA ARG A 77 -10.82 1.33 11.85
C ARG A 77 -9.73 0.29 12.11
N ASP A 78 -10.05 -0.77 12.84
CA ASP A 78 -9.19 -1.93 13.21
C ASP A 78 -8.58 -2.71 12.04
N LEU A 79 -8.61 -2.15 10.84
CA LEU A 79 -8.23 -2.78 9.59
C LEU A 79 -6.80 -3.28 9.62
N ILE A 80 -5.88 -2.62 10.34
CA ILE A 80 -4.49 -3.04 10.35
C ILE A 80 -3.82 -2.75 11.70
N LYS A 81 -4.04 -3.61 12.70
CA LYS A 81 -2.93 -4.00 13.57
C LYS A 81 -2.23 -5.18 12.90
N PHE A 82 -1.42 -4.93 11.86
CA PHE A 82 -0.44 -5.95 11.48
C PHE A 82 0.49 -6.08 12.69
N PRO A 83 0.67 -7.28 13.29
CA PRO A 83 1.89 -7.52 14.02
C PRO A 83 3.00 -7.35 12.99
N SER A 84 3.62 -6.17 12.95
CA SER A 84 4.91 -6.00 12.33
C SER A 84 5.80 -7.01 13.04
N HIS A 85 6.09 -8.14 12.38
CA HIS A 85 6.90 -9.20 12.95
C HIS A 85 8.33 -8.69 13.04
N THR A 86 8.62 -7.90 14.07
CA THR A 86 9.93 -7.34 14.39
C THR A 86 10.98 -8.43 14.39
N GLN A 87 10.60 -9.63 14.88
CA GLN A 87 11.47 -10.79 14.93
C GLN A 87 11.97 -11.28 13.55
N ALA A 88 11.18 -11.17 12.49
CA ALA A 88 11.62 -11.58 11.15
C ALA A 88 12.61 -10.55 10.57
N VAL A 89 12.32 -9.25 10.79
CA VAL A 89 13.19 -8.13 10.40
C VAL A 89 14.52 -8.22 11.16
N GLU A 90 14.47 -8.42 12.48
CA GLU A 90 15.64 -8.61 13.35
C GLU A 90 16.50 -9.79 12.89
N ARG A 91 15.89 -10.93 12.55
CA ARG A 91 16.62 -12.11 12.06
C ARG A 91 17.34 -11.83 10.73
N ILE A 92 16.70 -11.11 9.80
CA ILE A 92 17.32 -10.76 8.51
C ILE A 92 18.47 -9.76 8.71
N VAL A 93 18.27 -8.70 9.50
CA VAL A 93 19.33 -7.72 9.79
C VAL A 93 20.52 -8.38 10.48
N LYS A 94 20.25 -9.30 11.41
CA LYS A 94 21.29 -10.09 12.08
C LYS A 94 22.08 -10.94 11.09
N LEU A 95 21.40 -11.67 10.21
CA LEU A 95 22.04 -12.51 9.18
C LEU A 95 22.94 -11.69 8.24
N VAL A 96 22.48 -10.52 7.80
CA VAL A 96 23.25 -9.62 6.91
C VAL A 96 24.48 -9.05 7.62
N THR A 97 24.36 -8.71 8.90
CA THR A 97 25.48 -8.16 9.69
C THR A 97 26.53 -9.23 10.04
N GLU A 98 26.12 -10.47 10.29
CA GLU A 98 27.03 -11.58 10.60
C GLU A 98 27.81 -12.10 9.37
N THR A 99 27.38 -11.75 8.15
CA THR A 99 27.99 -12.21 6.89
C THR A 99 28.86 -11.17 6.20
N SER A 100 29.07 -10.00 6.82
CA SER A 100 29.96 -8.93 6.35
C SER A 100 31.26 -8.82 7.16
#